data_AF-A0A1B6JI90-F1
#
_entry.id   AF-A0A1B6JI90-F1
#
_cell.length_a   1.000
_cell.length_b   1.000
_cell.length_c   1.000
_cell.angle_alpha   90.00
_cell.angle_beta   90.00
_cell.angle_gamma   90.00
#
_symmetry.space_group_name_H-M   'P 1'
#
loop_
_entity.id
_entity.type
_entity.pdbx_description
1 polymer ?
#
loop_
_entity_poly.entity_id
_entity_poly.type
_entity_poly.pdbx_seq_one_letter_code
_entity_poly.pdbx_strand_id
1 'polypeptide(L)'
;MICAVSPITAESVCKDAGCSHSCITAVDIPTCTCPEGMVLGEDSKTCTVPVTILMGMHREISAVTEGEGEVRSLVPIGTTAFDFHYNNKEIIAFADNNIMRYSFAGELTMPKQPSAIATPTSRVSSLAVDWIHQDVYWISRQRSAIEASSLSGNSVRGGGVAV
;
A
#
# COMPACT_ATOMS: atom_id res chain seq x y z
N MET A 1 21.61 -56.31 -11.97
CA MET A 1 20.62 -55.27 -11.67
C MET A 1 21.37 -53.95 -11.73
N ILE A 2 21.29 -53.25 -12.87
CA ILE A 2 22.00 -51.99 -13.09
C ILE A 2 20.95 -50.90 -12.83
N CYS A 3 21.16 -50.05 -11.82
CA CYS A 3 20.31 -48.89 -11.60
C CYS A 3 20.48 -47.94 -12.79
N ALA A 4 19.45 -47.81 -13.63
CA ALA A 4 19.42 -46.79 -14.65
C ALA A 4 19.30 -45.43 -13.96
N VAL A 5 20.36 -44.63 -13.99
CA VAL A 5 20.30 -43.24 -13.56
C VAL A 5 19.66 -42.48 -14.70
N SER A 6 18.36 -42.20 -14.62
CA SER A 6 17.68 -41.34 -15.59
C SER A 6 18.37 -39.98 -15.63
N PRO A 7 18.51 -39.35 -16.81
CA PRO A 7 19.14 -38.04 -16.92
C PRO A 7 18.31 -37.04 -16.12
N ILE A 8 18.97 -36.34 -15.19
CA ILE A 8 18.39 -35.23 -14.44
C ILE A 8 18.14 -34.14 -15.47
N THR A 9 16.88 -33.90 -15.80
CA THR A 9 16.48 -32.81 -16.69
C THR A 9 16.09 -31.61 -15.85
N ALA A 10 16.32 -30.38 -16.34
CA ALA A 10 15.93 -29.14 -15.64
C ALA A 10 14.47 -29.17 -15.14
N GLU A 11 13.60 -29.83 -15.90
CA GLU A 11 12.18 -30.03 -15.59
C GLU A 11 11.95 -30.95 -14.37
N SER A 12 12.77 -32.00 -14.19
CA SER A 12 12.73 -32.87 -13.00
C SER A 12 13.25 -32.19 -11.73
N VAL A 13 14.27 -31.32 -11.85
CA VAL A 13 14.87 -30.63 -10.69
C VAL A 13 13.89 -29.61 -10.08
N CYS A 14 13.21 -28.83 -10.92
CA CYS A 14 12.23 -27.85 -10.45
C CYS A 14 10.94 -28.48 -9.91
N LYS A 15 10.58 -29.67 -10.41
CA LYS A 15 9.40 -30.40 -9.95
C LYS A 15 9.51 -30.83 -8.48
N ASP A 16 10.72 -31.13 -8.03
CA ASP A 16 11.00 -31.55 -6.66
C ASP A 16 11.39 -30.40 -5.73
N ALA A 17 11.62 -29.19 -6.28
CA ALA A 17 12.07 -28.02 -5.51
C ALA A 17 11.01 -27.48 -4.55
N GLY A 18 9.72 -27.63 -4.91
CA GLY A 18 8.59 -27.17 -4.08
C GLY A 18 8.43 -25.65 -4.05
N CYS A 19 8.75 -24.96 -5.15
CA CYS A 19 8.55 -23.52 -5.27
C CYS A 19 7.05 -23.18 -5.30
N SER A 20 6.68 -22.09 -4.63
CA SER A 20 5.30 -21.59 -4.62
C SER A 20 4.85 -21.01 -5.97
N HIS A 21 5.77 -20.47 -6.77
CA HIS A 21 5.48 -19.78 -8.03
C HIS A 21 6.35 -20.32 -9.17
N SER A 22 7.47 -19.66 -9.45
CA SER A 22 8.34 -19.99 -10.57
C SER A 22 9.61 -20.65 -10.08
N CYS A 23 10.20 -21.50 -10.92
CA CYS A 23 11.48 -22.15 -10.66
C CYS A 23 12.36 -22.04 -11.91
N ILE A 24 13.61 -21.65 -11.70
CA ILE A 24 14.64 -21.64 -12.74
C ILE A 24 15.80 -22.54 -12.29
N THR A 25 16.50 -23.14 -13.24
CA THR A 25 17.68 -23.96 -12.95
C THR A 25 18.91 -23.35 -13.62
N ALA A 26 19.95 -23.10 -12.83
CA ALA A 26 21.29 -22.86 -13.35
C ALA A 26 22.18 -24.04 -12.96
N VAL A 27 22.56 -24.88 -13.93
CA VAL A 27 23.45 -26.04 -13.71
C VAL A 27 22.93 -26.96 -12.58
N ASP A 28 21.72 -27.50 -12.76
CA ASP A 28 21.07 -28.46 -11.83
C ASP A 28 20.77 -27.95 -10.41
N ILE A 29 20.93 -26.65 -10.14
CA ILE A 29 20.50 -26.02 -8.88
C ILE A 29 19.14 -25.35 -9.10
N PRO A 30 18.05 -25.81 -8.45
CA PRO A 30 16.76 -25.13 -8.52
C PRO A 30 16.77 -23.86 -7.68
N THR A 31 16.37 -22.75 -8.30
CA THR A 31 16.16 -21.46 -7.64
C THR A 31 14.72 -21.03 -7.84
N CYS A 32 13.99 -20.82 -6.75
CA CYS A 32 12.64 -20.30 -6.82
C CYS A 32 12.67 -18.79 -7.12
N THR A 33 11.75 -18.33 -7.96
CA THR A 33 11.61 -16.93 -8.34
C THR A 33 10.17 -16.46 -8.15
N CYS A 34 10.03 -15.19 -7.77
CA CYS A 34 8.75 -14.58 -7.47
C CYS A 34 8.30 -13.64 -8.59
N PRO A 35 6.98 -13.53 -8.83
CA PRO A 35 6.44 -12.52 -9.72
C PRO A 35 6.69 -11.11 -9.17
N GLU A 36 6.50 -10.11 -10.02
CA GLU A 36 6.67 -8.69 -9.65
C GLU A 36 5.80 -8.33 -8.42
N GLY A 37 6.40 -7.60 -7.47
CA GLY A 37 5.73 -7.18 -6.23
C GLY A 37 5.69 -8.24 -5.12
N MET A 38 6.33 -9.40 -5.31
CA MET A 38 6.51 -10.41 -4.26
C MET A 38 7.99 -10.64 -3.98
N VAL A 39 8.31 -11.00 -2.75
CA VAL A 39 9.67 -11.33 -2.30
C VAL A 39 9.75 -12.81 -1.94
N LEU A 40 10.91 -13.40 -2.19
CA LEU A 40 11.16 -14.78 -1.79
C LEU A 40 11.35 -14.82 -0.28
N GLY A 41 10.54 -15.63 0.40
CA GLY A 41 10.60 -15.81 1.85
C GLY A 41 11.90 -16.47 2.29
N GLU A 42 12.12 -16.49 3.62
CA GLU A 42 13.33 -17.04 4.24
C GLU A 42 13.55 -18.54 3.91
N ASP A 43 12.47 -19.27 3.64
CA ASP A 43 12.52 -20.68 3.22
C ASP A 43 13.07 -20.89 1.79
N SER A 44 13.34 -19.79 1.07
CA SER A 44 13.81 -19.77 -0.32
C SER A 44 12.87 -20.46 -1.32
N LYS A 45 11.58 -20.61 -0.98
CA LYS A 45 10.58 -21.34 -1.78
C LYS A 45 9.25 -20.61 -1.91
N THR A 46 8.82 -19.97 -0.83
CA THR A 46 7.51 -19.34 -0.74
C THR A 46 7.62 -17.85 -1.06
N CYS A 47 6.83 -17.37 -2.01
CA CYS A 47 6.75 -15.94 -2.30
C CYS A 47 5.72 -15.28 -1.39
N THR A 48 6.10 -14.16 -0.78
CA THR A 48 5.23 -13.36 0.09
C THR A 48 5.09 -11.95 -0.47
N VAL A 49 3.96 -11.30 -0.17
CA VAL A 49 3.77 -9.89 -0.48
C VAL A 49 4.41 -9.09 0.67
N PRO A 50 5.41 -8.24 0.40
CA PRO A 50 6.07 -7.49 1.46
C PRO A 50 5.09 -6.50 2.10
N VAL A 51 5.12 -6.40 3.42
CA VAL A 51 4.28 -5.45 4.16
C VAL A 51 4.88 -4.05 4.07
N THR A 52 4.08 -3.06 3.68
CA THR A 52 4.46 -1.63 3.74
C THR A 52 3.69 -0.92 4.84
N ILE A 53 4.40 -0.23 5.73
CA ILE A 53 3.83 0.59 6.80
C ILE A 53 3.97 2.06 6.43
N LEU A 54 2.85 2.80 6.45
CA LEU A 54 2.83 4.26 6.29
C LEU A 54 2.87 4.94 7.67
N MET A 55 3.69 5.97 7.81
CA MET A 55 3.90 6.69 9.07
C MET A 55 3.87 8.20 8.83
N GLY A 56 3.11 8.93 9.66
CA GLY A 56 3.20 10.39 9.72
C GLY A 56 4.33 10.81 10.66
N MET A 57 5.41 11.39 10.13
CA MET A 57 6.56 11.88 10.89
C MET A 57 6.70 13.39 10.73
N HIS A 58 6.32 14.16 11.75
CA HIS A 58 6.46 15.62 11.85
C HIS A 58 5.90 16.42 10.64
N ARG A 59 6.63 16.47 9.53
CA ARG A 59 6.33 17.21 8.29
C ARG A 59 6.36 16.32 7.05
N GLU A 60 6.28 15.01 7.21
CA GLU A 60 6.15 14.09 6.08
C GLU A 60 5.31 12.86 6.41
N ILE A 61 4.78 12.24 5.36
CA ILE A 61 4.29 10.86 5.38
C ILE A 61 5.36 10.00 4.71
N SER A 62 5.83 9.00 5.44
CA SER A 62 6.93 8.12 5.04
C SER A 62 6.47 6.66 5.03
N ALA A 63 7.18 5.82 4.30
CA ALA A 63 6.91 4.40 4.17
C ALA A 63 8.13 3.56 4.54
N VAL A 64 7.89 2.43 5.20
CA VAL A 64 8.88 1.38 5.40
C VAL A 64 8.30 0.09 4.85
N THR A 65 9.04 -0.55 3.95
CA THR A 65 8.68 -1.84 3.36
C THR A 65 9.52 -2.93 4.03
N GLU A 66 8.88 -4.03 4.36
CA GLU A 66 9.58 -5.24 4.76
C GLU A 66 10.61 -5.66 3.70
N GLY A 67 11.85 -5.91 4.12
CA GLY A 67 12.96 -6.26 3.23
C GLY A 67 13.69 -5.06 2.60
N GLU A 68 13.09 -3.88 2.58
CA GLU A 68 13.77 -2.64 2.19
C GLU A 68 14.29 -1.96 3.46
N GLY A 69 15.61 -2.03 3.71
CA GLY A 69 16.23 -1.42 4.89
C GLY A 69 16.24 0.13 4.91
N GLU A 70 15.42 0.77 4.09
CA GLU A 70 15.37 2.22 3.87
C GLU A 70 13.98 2.79 4.15
N VAL A 71 13.94 3.94 4.84
CA VAL A 71 12.72 4.72 5.04
C VAL A 71 12.52 5.63 3.83
N ARG A 72 11.41 5.46 3.11
CA ARG A 72 11.08 6.27 1.94
C ARG A 72 10.19 7.45 2.33
N SER A 73 10.63 8.68 2.07
CA SER A 73 9.79 9.87 2.22
C SER A 73 8.85 9.99 1.01
N LEU A 74 7.53 10.00 1.25
CA LEU A 74 6.52 10.01 0.19
C LEU A 74 5.92 11.39 -0.02
N VAL A 75 5.37 11.98 1.04
CA VAL A 75 4.62 13.23 0.95
C VAL A 75 5.17 14.23 1.96
N PRO A 76 5.78 15.36 1.55
CA PRO A 76 6.41 16.32 2.44
C PRO A 76 5.39 17.27 3.10
N ILE A 77 4.40 16.70 3.80
CA ILE A 77 3.37 17.45 4.53
C ILE A 77 3.33 17.07 6.01
N GLY A 78 3.07 18.05 6.86
CA GLY A 78 2.63 17.79 8.23
C GLY A 78 1.13 17.51 8.24
N THR A 79 0.73 16.33 8.71
CA THR A 79 -0.68 15.94 8.76
C THR A 79 -1.08 15.43 10.14
N THR A 80 -2.34 15.61 10.50
CA THR A 80 -2.95 15.05 11.72
C THR A 80 -3.74 13.78 11.47
N ALA A 81 -4.07 13.51 10.21
CA ALA A 81 -4.94 12.42 9.81
C ALA A 81 -4.66 12.12 8.35
N PHE A 82 -4.36 10.86 8.06
CA PHE A 82 -4.23 10.34 6.72
C PHE A 82 -4.67 8.88 6.70
N ASP A 83 -5.04 8.41 5.51
CA ASP A 83 -5.39 7.02 5.25
C ASP A 83 -5.11 6.70 3.78
N PHE A 84 -5.26 5.43 3.40
CA PHE A 84 -4.80 4.91 2.13
C PHE A 84 -5.94 4.36 1.28
N HIS A 85 -5.96 4.76 0.01
CA HIS A 85 -6.82 4.16 -0.99
C HIS A 85 -6.13 2.96 -1.64
N TYR A 86 -6.49 1.75 -1.22
CA TYR A 86 -5.82 0.51 -1.63
C TYR A 86 -5.74 0.31 -3.16
N ASN A 87 -6.88 0.32 -3.87
CA ASN A 87 -6.91 0.00 -5.31
C ASN A 87 -6.13 1.01 -6.17
N ASN A 88 -6.25 2.31 -5.86
CA ASN A 88 -5.62 3.38 -6.63
C ASN A 88 -4.20 3.69 -6.17
N LYS A 89 -3.77 3.11 -5.03
CA LYS A 89 -2.51 3.40 -4.35
C LYS A 89 -2.33 4.89 -4.05
N GLU A 90 -3.36 5.53 -3.50
CA GLU A 90 -3.37 6.98 -3.20
C GLU A 90 -3.35 7.21 -1.68
N ILE A 91 -2.71 8.30 -1.25
CA ILE A 91 -2.79 8.77 0.13
C ILE A 91 -3.82 9.89 0.21
N ILE A 92 -4.78 9.76 1.11
CA ILE A 92 -5.73 10.82 1.45
C ILE A 92 -5.31 11.40 2.78
N ALA A 93 -4.98 12.69 2.82
CA ALA A 93 -4.45 13.32 4.03
C ALA A 93 -5.08 14.69 4.28
N PHE A 94 -5.20 15.06 5.54
CA PHE A 94 -5.56 16.42 5.93
C PHE A 94 -4.32 17.31 5.89
N ALA A 95 -4.30 18.29 4.99
CA ALA A 95 -3.21 19.25 4.80
C ALA A 95 -3.79 20.61 4.38
N ASP A 96 -3.19 21.70 4.87
CA ASP A 96 -3.60 23.07 4.53
C ASP A 96 -5.12 23.33 4.67
N ASN A 97 -5.71 22.82 5.76
CA ASN A 97 -7.15 22.88 6.06
C ASN A 97 -8.06 22.17 5.03
N ASN A 98 -7.50 21.33 4.17
CA ASN A 98 -8.24 20.55 3.18
C ASN A 98 -7.96 19.05 3.37
N ILE A 99 -8.92 18.24 2.96
CA ILE A 99 -8.67 16.82 2.70
C ILE A 99 -8.16 16.73 1.27
N MET A 100 -6.90 16.34 1.14
CA MET A 100 -6.14 16.34 -0.11
C MET A 100 -5.86 14.90 -0.55
N ARG A 101 -5.82 14.70 -1.86
CA ARG A 101 -5.44 13.45 -2.52
C ARG A 101 -4.02 13.55 -3.05
N TYR A 102 -3.21 12.55 -2.73
CA TYR A 102 -1.86 12.36 -3.25
C TYR A 102 -1.80 11.06 -4.05
N SER A 103 -1.74 11.18 -5.36
CA SER A 103 -1.66 10.04 -6.29
C SER A 103 -0.21 9.83 -6.75
N PHE A 104 0.20 8.58 -7.00
CA PHE A 104 1.58 8.25 -7.37
C PHE A 104 1.67 7.75 -8.82
N ALA A 105 2.85 7.88 -9.42
CA ALA A 105 3.13 7.31 -10.74
C ALA A 105 3.62 5.86 -10.59
N GLY A 106 2.69 4.92 -10.41
CA GLY A 106 3.02 3.51 -10.20
C GLY A 106 3.20 3.18 -8.73
N GLU A 107 4.41 2.78 -8.33
CA GLU A 107 4.73 2.49 -6.93
C GLU A 107 4.84 3.77 -6.09
N LEU A 108 4.75 3.64 -4.75
CA LEU A 108 4.79 4.74 -3.78
C LEU A 108 6.14 5.48 -3.84
N THR A 109 6.28 6.34 -4.83
CA THR A 109 7.48 7.14 -5.11
C THR A 109 7.14 8.61 -4.86
N MET A 110 7.32 9.49 -5.84
CA MET A 110 6.96 10.90 -5.72
C MET A 110 5.48 11.11 -6.10
N PRO A 111 4.69 11.80 -5.27
CA PRO A 111 3.31 12.09 -5.59
C PRO A 111 3.23 13.09 -6.75
N LYS A 112 2.19 12.94 -7.56
CA LYS A 112 1.73 13.95 -8.52
C LYS A 112 1.23 15.18 -7.74
N GLN A 113 0.92 16.25 -8.47
CA GLN A 113 0.28 17.41 -7.86
C GLN A 113 -1.00 17.01 -7.11
N PRO A 114 -1.15 17.41 -5.85
CA PRO A 114 -2.29 16.99 -5.04
C PRO A 114 -3.56 17.69 -5.48
N SER A 115 -4.71 17.03 -5.26
CA SER A 115 -6.03 17.59 -5.55
C SER A 115 -6.88 17.65 -4.30
N ALA A 116 -7.65 18.73 -4.14
CA ALA A 116 -8.56 18.88 -3.02
C ALA A 116 -9.81 18.00 -3.20
N ILE A 117 -10.20 17.28 -2.15
CA ILE A 117 -11.43 16.47 -2.11
C ILE A 117 -12.53 17.23 -1.37
N ALA A 118 -12.21 17.78 -0.21
CA ALA A 118 -13.14 18.50 0.64
C ALA A 118 -12.42 19.55 1.48
N THR A 119 -13.16 20.57 1.90
CA THR A 119 -12.68 21.63 2.80
C THR A 119 -13.46 21.53 4.11
N PRO A 120 -12.96 20.77 5.11
CA PRO A 120 -13.58 20.69 6.42
C PRO A 120 -13.71 22.06 7.06
N THR A 121 -14.80 22.29 7.79
CA THR A 121 -14.99 23.58 8.50
C THR A 121 -14.16 23.68 9.78
N SER A 122 -13.58 22.57 10.24
CA SER A 122 -12.76 22.52 11.45
C SER A 122 -11.62 21.53 11.32
N ARG A 123 -10.66 21.57 12.25
CA ARG A 123 -9.49 20.68 12.25
C ARG A 123 -9.94 19.22 12.35
N VAL A 124 -9.45 18.41 11.43
CA VAL A 124 -9.67 16.96 11.38
C VAL A 124 -8.71 16.25 12.34
N SER A 125 -9.25 15.44 13.26
CA SER A 125 -8.42 14.64 14.18
C SER A 125 -8.08 13.25 13.65
N SER A 126 -8.94 12.68 12.82
CA SER A 126 -8.79 11.36 12.21
C SER A 126 -9.68 11.32 10.97
N LEU A 127 -9.28 10.54 9.98
CA LEU A 127 -10.03 10.27 8.77
C LEU A 127 -9.94 8.78 8.44
N ALA A 128 -10.93 8.27 7.72
CA ALA A 128 -10.99 6.91 7.21
C ALA A 128 -11.45 6.92 5.75
N VAL A 129 -10.83 6.09 4.90
CA VAL A 129 -11.14 6.00 3.47
C VAL A 129 -11.87 4.70 3.18
N ASP A 130 -13.07 4.81 2.61
CA ASP A 130 -13.77 3.67 2.01
C ASP A 130 -13.40 3.61 0.52
N TRP A 131 -12.37 2.82 0.22
CA TRP A 131 -11.90 2.64 -1.16
C TRP A 131 -12.85 1.80 -2.03
N ILE A 132 -13.85 1.13 -1.43
CA ILE A 132 -14.85 0.35 -2.17
C ILE A 132 -15.98 1.26 -2.63
N HIS A 133 -16.54 2.06 -1.71
CA HIS A 133 -17.65 2.98 -2.00
C HIS A 133 -17.19 4.38 -2.46
N GLN A 134 -15.88 4.63 -2.50
CA GLN A 134 -15.29 5.89 -2.95
C GLN A 134 -15.67 7.09 -2.08
N ASP A 135 -15.64 6.89 -0.76
CA ASP A 135 -15.97 7.91 0.23
C ASP A 135 -14.83 8.13 1.24
N VAL A 136 -14.77 9.32 1.82
CA VAL A 136 -13.89 9.65 2.95
C VAL A 136 -14.73 10.16 4.12
N TYR A 137 -14.42 9.67 5.31
CA TYR A 137 -15.07 10.01 6.56
C TYR A 137 -14.07 10.68 7.49
N TRP A 138 -14.50 11.68 8.27
CA TRP A 138 -13.61 12.34 9.23
C TRP A 138 -14.32 12.84 10.47
N ILE A 139 -13.57 12.97 11.56
CA ILE A 139 -14.07 13.52 12.82
C ILE A 139 -13.79 15.02 12.87
N SER A 140 -14.87 15.80 13.01
CA SER A 140 -14.86 17.25 13.10
C SER A 140 -14.88 17.69 14.56
N ARG A 141 -13.77 18.22 15.09
CA ARG A 141 -13.67 18.62 16.50
C ARG A 141 -14.69 19.69 16.89
N GLN A 142 -15.07 20.56 15.96
CA GLN A 142 -15.99 21.67 16.26
C GLN A 142 -17.46 21.24 16.28
N ARG A 143 -17.84 20.26 15.45
CA ARG A 143 -19.24 19.81 15.33
C ARG A 143 -19.57 18.59 16.18
N SER A 144 -18.58 17.97 16.81
CA SER A 144 -18.74 16.69 17.53
C SER A 144 -19.48 15.65 16.68
N ALA A 145 -19.12 15.57 15.40
CA ALA A 145 -19.80 14.75 14.41
C ALA A 145 -18.79 14.07 13.48
N ILE A 146 -19.22 12.93 12.93
CA ILE A 146 -18.58 12.31 11.78
C ILE A 146 -19.17 12.94 10.52
N GLU A 147 -18.30 13.43 9.65
CA GLU A 147 -18.66 14.00 8.35
C GLU A 147 -18.14 13.10 7.23
N ALA A 148 -18.73 13.22 6.03
CA ALA A 148 -18.33 12.43 4.88
C ALA A 148 -18.37 13.24 3.58
N SER A 149 -17.58 12.82 2.60
CA SER A 149 -17.60 13.33 1.24
C SER A 149 -17.24 12.21 0.27
N SER A 150 -17.77 12.26 -0.95
CA SER A 150 -17.24 11.42 -2.02
C SER A 150 -15.80 11.81 -2.32
N LEU A 151 -14.95 10.81 -2.57
CA LEU A 151 -13.58 11.01 -3.01
C LEU A 151 -13.54 11.79 -4.32
N SER A 152 -14.54 11.65 -5.19
CA SER A 152 -14.66 12.38 -6.46
C SER A 152 -14.80 13.91 -6.32
N GLY A 153 -14.98 14.43 -5.09
CA GLY A 153 -15.06 15.87 -4.82
C GLY A 153 -16.47 16.45 -4.92
N ASN A 154 -17.50 15.60 -5.07
CA ASN A 154 -18.89 16.04 -5.14
C ASN A 154 -19.57 15.96 -3.75
N SER A 155 -19.82 17.14 -3.19
CA SER A 155 -20.71 17.44 -2.05
C SER A 155 -20.43 16.69 -0.74
N VAL A 156 -20.06 17.46 0.30
CA VAL A 156 -20.02 16.96 1.69
C VAL A 156 -21.42 16.47 2.08
N ARG A 157 -21.54 15.16 2.35
CA ARG A 157 -22.76 14.57 2.89
C ARG A 157 -22.69 14.70 4.41
N GLY A 158 -23.28 15.76 4.93
CA GLY A 158 -23.50 15.95 6.36
C GLY A 158 -24.58 15.01 6.89
N GLY A 159 -24.32 13.71 6.91
CA GLY A 159 -25.12 12.74 7.65
C GLY A 159 -24.66 12.73 9.11
N GLY A 160 -25.02 13.75 9.86
CA GLY A 160 -24.57 13.93 11.25
C GLY A 160 -25.05 12.77 12.13
N VAL A 161 -24.19 11.77 12.34
CA VAL A 161 -24.26 10.91 13.52
C VAL A 161 -23.43 11.63 14.59
N ALA A 162 -24.12 12.29 15.51
CA ALA A 162 -23.50 12.83 16.70
C ALA A 162 -22.98 11.66 17.55
N VAL A 163 -21.76 11.78 18.06
CA VAL A 163 -21.19 10.83 19.04
C VAL A 163 -21.57 11.29 20.44
#